data_AF-A0A3D2MD48-F1
#
_entry.id   AF-A0A3D2MD48-F1
#
_cell.length_a   1.000
_cell.length_b   1.000
_cell.length_c   1.000
_cell.angle_alpha   90.00
_cell.angle_beta   90.00
_cell.angle_gamma   90.00
#
_symmetry.space_group_name_H-M   'P 1'
#
loop_
_entity.id
_entity.type
_entity.pdbx_description
1 polymer ?
#
loop_
_entity_poly.entity_id
_entity_poly.type
_entity_poly.pdbx_seq_one_letter_code
_entity_poly.pdbx_strand_id
1 'polypeptide(L)'
;MKRRLSVENRMLIEQLLRLNYKLKDIAYYVDSTSSTVSREIKNRRITGKGDFKECNKTKRFPYVCNGCNIKTYCRKKKYYYNYIKAQKNYNYLLEKSRIGIDMSIDEIDYWNDYFKDKIKNKNQPISHIFNNIKDEFPKSIQTFYNYVHKGYFSSINDEMLSRAYSYKPRKRTNEKPTIRFDNVIRFGRILKDMNKYIEIHPNSNIVEMDTVMGKFEDKKCIMTLYFRNSKLMLMFLIDKYKPDSVSNVFKKLRKQLESEIFKVLFEVILTDNG
;
A
#
# COMPACT_ATOMS: atom_id res chain seq x y z
N MET A 1 22.02 23.80 5.42
CA MET A 1 21.14 23.31 4.33
C MET A 1 21.07 24.39 3.23
N LYS A 2 21.43 24.10 1.97
CA LYS A 2 21.33 25.11 0.89
C LYS A 2 19.86 25.41 0.61
N ARG A 3 19.37 26.60 1.00
CA ARG A 3 18.00 27.05 0.73
C ARG A 3 17.81 27.18 -0.78
N ARG A 4 16.82 26.47 -1.33
CA ARG A 4 16.44 26.56 -2.74
C ARG A 4 15.73 27.90 -2.96
N LEU A 5 15.99 28.57 -4.07
CA LEU A 5 15.26 29.78 -4.43
C LEU A 5 13.78 29.42 -4.64
N SER A 6 12.87 30.17 -4.00
CA SER A 6 11.42 30.04 -4.21
C SER A 6 10.98 30.72 -5.52
N VAL A 7 9.68 30.65 -5.82
CA VAL A 7 9.10 31.36 -6.97
C VAL A 7 9.19 32.87 -6.76
N GLU A 8 8.87 33.33 -5.54
CA GLU A 8 8.92 34.74 -5.13
C GLU A 8 10.34 35.29 -5.26
N ASN A 9 11.34 34.52 -4.82
CA ASN A 9 12.75 34.85 -4.99
C ASN A 9 13.12 35.08 -6.46
N ARG A 10 12.66 34.21 -7.37
CA ARG A 10 12.91 34.36 -8.82
C ARG A 10 12.18 35.57 -9.40
N MET A 11 10.97 35.84 -8.95
CA MET A 11 10.21 37.04 -9.34
C MET A 11 10.96 38.31 -8.93
N LEU A 12 11.45 38.36 -7.69
CA LEU A 12 12.22 39.48 -7.17
C LEU A 12 13.54 39.66 -7.94
N ILE A 13 14.26 38.58 -8.25
CA ILE A 13 15.44 38.62 -9.12
C ILE A 13 15.11 39.27 -10.47
N GLU A 14 14.02 38.87 -11.13
CA GLU A 14 13.63 39.47 -12.41
C GLU A 14 13.37 40.97 -12.30
N GLN A 15 12.66 41.41 -11.26
CA GLN A 15 12.37 42.82 -11.02
C GLN A 15 13.65 43.63 -10.78
N LEU A 16 14.53 43.17 -9.89
CA LEU A 16 15.79 43.85 -9.57
C LEU A 16 16.76 43.89 -10.76
N LEU A 17 16.73 42.87 -11.62
CA LEU A 17 17.48 42.87 -12.89
C LEU A 17 16.97 43.92 -13.89
N ARG A 18 15.66 44.22 -13.91
CA ARG A 18 15.10 45.30 -14.73
C ARG A 18 15.53 46.67 -14.21
N LEU A 19 15.71 46.79 -12.89
CA LEU A 19 16.15 48.01 -12.20
C LEU A 19 17.69 48.17 -12.14
N ASN A 20 18.46 47.26 -12.78
CA ASN A 20 19.93 47.30 -12.83
C ASN A 20 20.64 47.22 -11.45
N TYR A 21 20.06 46.53 -10.47
CA TYR A 21 20.71 46.29 -9.18
C TYR A 21 21.98 45.44 -9.31
N LYS A 22 22.96 45.64 -8.41
CA LYS A 22 24.20 44.87 -8.39
C LYS A 22 23.94 43.48 -7.80
N LEU A 23 24.77 42.51 -8.19
CA LEU A 23 24.63 41.10 -7.75
C LEU A 23 24.55 40.94 -6.23
N LYS A 24 25.36 41.71 -5.48
CA LYS A 24 25.38 41.66 -4.01
C LYS A 24 24.04 42.10 -3.41
N ASP A 25 23.45 43.15 -3.95
CA ASP A 25 22.18 43.69 -3.47
C ASP A 25 21.05 42.72 -3.78
N ILE A 26 21.01 42.17 -5.01
CA ILE A 26 20.03 41.13 -5.36
C ILE A 26 20.15 39.91 -4.44
N ALA A 27 21.37 39.48 -4.13
CA ALA A 27 21.60 38.36 -3.23
C ALA A 27 21.12 38.65 -1.80
N TYR A 28 21.36 39.86 -1.31
CA TYR A 28 20.88 40.34 -0.01
C TYR A 28 19.35 40.31 0.08
N TYR A 29 18.64 40.91 -0.90
CA TYR A 29 17.18 40.98 -0.88
C TYR A 29 16.49 39.61 -1.03
N VAL A 30 17.17 38.64 -1.63
CA VAL A 30 16.65 37.30 -1.89
C VAL A 30 17.05 36.30 -0.79
N ASP A 31 17.73 36.76 0.26
CA ASP A 31 18.28 35.93 1.34
C ASP A 31 19.09 34.74 0.77
N SER A 32 20.03 35.05 -0.13
CA SER A 32 20.85 34.04 -0.80
C SER A 32 22.28 34.52 -1.03
N THR A 33 23.15 33.60 -1.48
CA THR A 33 24.53 33.97 -1.82
C THR A 33 24.61 34.54 -3.23
N SER A 34 25.52 35.49 -3.45
CA SER A 34 25.85 36.02 -4.78
C SER A 34 26.14 34.92 -5.80
N SER A 35 26.81 33.85 -5.37
CA SER A 35 27.11 32.71 -6.24
C SER A 35 25.85 31.95 -6.70
N THR A 36 24.84 31.85 -5.82
CA THR A 36 23.58 31.18 -6.11
C THR A 36 22.77 31.99 -7.11
N VAL A 37 22.61 33.29 -6.86
CA VAL A 37 21.88 34.21 -7.75
C VAL A 37 22.57 34.30 -9.11
N SER A 38 23.91 34.40 -9.13
CA SER A 38 24.67 34.43 -10.38
C SER A 38 24.46 33.17 -11.22
N ARG A 39 24.54 31.98 -10.60
CA ARG A 39 24.32 30.70 -11.29
C ARG A 39 22.87 30.55 -11.76
N GLU A 40 21.91 30.97 -10.94
CA GLU A 40 20.49 30.97 -11.30
C GLU A 40 20.25 31.76 -12.59
N ILE A 41 20.72 33.00 -12.64
CA ILE A 41 20.51 33.89 -13.79
C ILE A 41 21.24 33.36 -15.03
N LYS A 42 22.51 32.95 -14.88
CA LYS A 42 23.32 32.46 -16.00
C LYS A 42 22.75 31.18 -16.61
N ASN A 43 22.32 30.22 -15.78
CA ASN A 43 21.89 28.91 -16.25
C ASN A 43 20.45 28.90 -16.78
N ARG A 44 19.60 29.85 -16.33
CA ARG A 44 18.17 29.89 -16.68
C ARG A 44 17.78 31.09 -17.54
N ARG A 45 18.76 31.79 -18.13
CA ARG A 45 18.50 32.82 -19.13
C ARG A 45 17.96 32.19 -20.42
N ILE A 46 17.02 32.88 -21.05
CA ILE A 46 16.44 32.52 -22.33
C ILE A 46 17.02 33.38 -23.44
N THR A 47 17.15 32.81 -24.64
CA THR A 47 17.58 33.52 -25.86
C THR A 47 16.56 33.32 -26.96
N GLY A 48 16.45 34.29 -27.87
CA GLY A 48 15.70 34.13 -29.12
C GLY A 48 16.42 33.19 -30.11
N LYS A 49 15.68 32.73 -31.13
CA LYS A 49 16.20 31.95 -32.28
C LYS A 49 16.92 32.88 -33.27
N GLY A 50 17.99 32.40 -33.90
CA GLY A 50 18.75 33.10 -34.94
C GLY A 50 20.23 33.34 -34.59
N ASP A 51 21.05 33.45 -35.64
CA ASP A 51 22.51 33.61 -35.55
C ASP A 51 22.92 35.09 -35.49
N PHE A 52 22.75 35.67 -34.31
CA PHE A 52 23.17 37.04 -34.02
C PHE A 52 24.52 37.07 -33.30
N LYS A 53 25.35 38.08 -33.59
CA LYS A 53 26.61 38.33 -32.88
C LYS A 53 26.35 38.51 -31.38
N GLU A 54 27.17 37.88 -30.55
CA GLU A 54 27.06 37.98 -29.09
C GLU A 54 27.41 39.38 -28.54
N CYS A 55 26.79 39.73 -27.42
CA CYS A 55 27.06 40.98 -26.72
C CYS A 55 28.13 40.78 -25.63
N ASN A 56 29.21 41.57 -25.64
CA ASN A 56 30.24 41.49 -24.58
C ASN A 56 29.68 41.75 -23.17
N LYS A 57 28.61 42.54 -23.03
CA LYS A 57 27.95 42.82 -21.74
C LYS A 57 27.31 41.58 -21.12
N THR A 58 27.00 40.52 -21.89
CA THR A 58 26.38 39.29 -21.38
C THR A 58 27.41 38.21 -21.00
N LYS A 59 28.71 38.50 -21.16
CA LYS A 59 29.81 37.64 -20.67
C LYS A 59 30.05 37.77 -19.16
N ARG A 60 29.65 38.91 -18.58
CA ARG A 60 29.71 39.19 -17.13
C ARG A 60 28.29 39.42 -16.59
N PHE A 61 28.14 39.45 -15.27
CA PHE A 61 26.88 39.79 -14.61
C PHE A 61 26.34 41.12 -15.19
N PRO A 62 25.03 41.23 -15.52
CA PRO A 62 23.94 40.31 -15.18
C PRO A 62 23.70 39.13 -16.15
N TYR A 63 24.54 38.92 -17.17
CA TYR A 63 24.37 37.89 -18.20
C TYR A 63 23.13 38.03 -19.11
N VAL A 64 22.27 39.00 -18.83
CA VAL A 64 20.97 39.23 -19.48
C VAL A 64 20.77 40.71 -19.83
N CYS A 65 19.75 40.99 -20.64
CA CYS A 65 19.43 42.28 -21.20
C CYS A 65 18.22 42.97 -20.53
N ASN A 66 17.71 42.41 -19.42
CA ASN A 66 16.49 42.88 -18.72
C ASN A 66 16.49 44.40 -18.47
N GLY A 67 17.59 44.94 -17.94
CA GLY A 67 17.78 46.37 -17.68
C GLY A 67 18.63 47.13 -18.73
N CYS A 68 18.83 46.56 -19.93
CA CYS A 68 19.69 47.21 -20.94
C CYS A 68 19.00 48.43 -21.58
N ASN A 69 19.62 49.60 -21.48
CA ASN A 69 19.07 50.87 -21.99
C ASN A 69 18.86 50.88 -23.52
N ILE A 70 19.72 50.19 -24.28
CA ILE A 70 19.65 50.14 -25.76
C ILE A 70 18.92 48.90 -26.28
N LYS A 71 18.12 48.21 -25.45
CA LYS A 71 17.50 46.91 -25.79
C LYS A 71 16.63 46.95 -27.04
N THR A 72 15.98 48.07 -27.33
CA THR A 72 15.10 48.28 -28.50
C THR A 72 15.90 48.28 -29.79
N TYR A 73 16.98 49.06 -29.86
CA TYR A 73 17.79 49.24 -31.08
C TYR A 73 18.95 48.24 -31.21
N CYS A 74 19.24 47.45 -30.18
CA CYS A 74 20.33 46.48 -30.20
C CYS A 74 20.02 45.31 -31.16
N ARG A 75 20.91 45.09 -32.15
CA ARG A 75 20.88 43.98 -33.12
C ARG A 75 21.71 42.75 -32.71
N LYS A 76 22.30 42.75 -31.50
CA LYS A 76 23.08 41.62 -30.96
C LYS A 76 22.15 40.56 -30.35
N LYS A 77 22.68 39.36 -30.13
CA LYS A 77 21.97 38.28 -29.45
C LYS A 77 21.52 38.71 -28.05
N LYS A 78 20.21 38.62 -27.79
CA LYS A 78 19.58 39.07 -26.53
C LYS A 78 19.31 37.88 -25.62
N TYR A 79 19.65 38.06 -24.35
CA TYR A 79 19.35 37.10 -23.30
C TYR A 79 18.41 37.74 -22.29
N TYR A 80 17.41 37.02 -21.81
CA TYR A 80 16.49 37.52 -20.78
C TYR A 80 16.37 36.53 -19.63
N TYR A 81 16.21 37.04 -18.43
CA TYR A 81 15.75 36.24 -17.30
C TYR A 81 14.25 36.44 -17.14
N ASN A 82 13.49 35.35 -17.14
CA ASN A 82 12.05 35.36 -16.91
C ASN A 82 11.72 34.34 -15.82
N TYR A 83 11.12 34.79 -14.72
CA TYR A 83 10.93 33.97 -13.52
C TYR A 83 10.04 32.75 -13.79
N ILE A 84 8.99 32.89 -14.61
CA ILE A 84 8.08 31.80 -14.97
C ILE A 84 8.85 30.69 -15.70
N LYS A 85 9.63 31.07 -16.72
CA LYS A 85 10.45 30.11 -17.48
C LYS A 85 11.56 29.51 -16.63
N ALA A 86 12.19 30.29 -15.76
CA ALA A 86 13.22 29.81 -14.83
C ALA A 86 12.64 28.80 -13.83
N GLN A 87 11.45 29.07 -13.27
CA GLN A 87 10.75 28.14 -12.40
C GLN A 87 10.36 26.85 -13.13
N LYS A 88 9.81 26.97 -14.35
CA LYS A 88 9.47 25.80 -15.17
C LYS A 88 10.69 24.94 -15.46
N ASN A 89 11.81 25.55 -15.84
CA ASN A 89 13.08 24.83 -16.06
C ASN A 89 13.60 24.17 -14.77
N TYR A 90 13.49 24.86 -13.62
CA TYR A 90 13.86 24.29 -12.32
C TYR A 90 13.02 23.04 -12.00
N ASN A 91 11.70 23.12 -12.13
CA ASN A 91 10.79 21.98 -11.89
C ASN A 91 11.08 20.82 -12.85
N TYR A 92 11.27 21.12 -14.13
CA TYR A 92 11.64 20.12 -15.14
C TYR A 92 12.93 19.39 -14.77
N LEU A 93 14.00 20.12 -14.44
CA LEU A 93 15.26 19.50 -14.02
C LEU A 93 15.10 18.72 -12.71
N LEU A 94 14.30 19.24 -11.77
CA LEU A 94 14.03 18.57 -10.50
C LEU A 94 13.41 17.19 -10.71
N GLU A 95 12.48 17.08 -11.66
CA GLU A 95 11.83 15.83 -12.03
C GLU A 95 12.74 14.95 -12.89
N LYS A 96 13.20 15.47 -14.04
CA LYS A 96 13.86 14.70 -15.09
C LYS A 96 15.25 14.20 -14.71
N SER A 97 15.98 14.94 -13.86
CA SER A 97 17.26 14.44 -13.32
C SER A 97 17.10 13.21 -12.42
N ARG A 98 15.89 12.89 -11.97
CA ARG A 98 15.58 11.73 -11.13
C ARG A 98 14.81 10.64 -11.86
N ILE A 99 14.65 10.79 -13.17
CA ILE A 99 14.03 9.76 -14.01
C ILE A 99 15.11 8.77 -14.42
N GLY A 100 14.85 7.48 -14.18
CA GLY A 100 15.78 6.39 -14.45
C GLY A 100 16.07 5.57 -13.20
N ILE A 101 17.04 4.69 -13.33
CA ILE A 101 17.63 3.95 -12.20
C ILE A 101 19.08 4.37 -12.04
N ASP A 102 19.57 4.27 -10.82
CA ASP A 102 20.94 4.65 -10.45
C ASP A 102 21.93 3.51 -10.73
N MET A 103 21.90 2.95 -11.95
CA MET A 103 22.82 1.92 -12.46
C MET A 103 23.00 2.08 -13.97
N SER A 104 24.18 1.75 -14.49
CA SER A 104 24.44 1.67 -15.92
C SER A 104 23.80 0.42 -16.54
N ILE A 105 23.75 0.36 -17.87
CA ILE A 105 23.25 -0.82 -18.60
C ILE A 105 24.15 -2.03 -18.31
N ASP A 106 25.47 -1.85 -18.39
CA ASP A 106 26.46 -2.92 -18.14
C ASP A 106 26.35 -3.47 -16.71
N GLU A 107 26.10 -2.61 -15.71
CA GLU A 107 25.87 -3.03 -14.33
C GLU A 107 24.59 -3.87 -14.21
N ILE A 108 23.49 -3.45 -14.86
CA ILE A 108 22.23 -4.21 -14.88
C ILE A 108 22.46 -5.60 -15.49
N ASP A 109 23.14 -5.67 -16.63
CA ASP A 109 23.37 -6.91 -17.37
C ASP A 109 24.24 -7.88 -16.57
N TYR A 110 25.33 -7.38 -15.98
CA TYR A 110 26.19 -8.17 -15.09
C TYR A 110 25.40 -8.80 -13.93
N TRP A 111 24.60 -8.00 -13.22
CA TRP A 111 23.82 -8.51 -12.10
C TRP A 111 22.67 -9.42 -12.55
N ASN A 112 22.05 -9.16 -13.71
CA ASN A 112 21.04 -10.04 -14.28
C ASN A 112 21.59 -11.44 -14.54
N ASP A 113 22.78 -11.55 -15.11
CA ASP A 113 23.46 -12.83 -15.36
C ASP A 113 23.85 -13.51 -14.04
N TYR A 114 24.36 -12.74 -13.06
CA TYR A 114 24.65 -13.26 -11.72
C TYR A 114 23.41 -13.89 -11.07
N PHE A 115 22.29 -13.17 -11.02
CA PHE A 115 21.06 -13.69 -10.42
C PHE A 115 20.51 -14.89 -11.21
N LYS A 116 20.59 -14.86 -12.53
CA LYS A 116 20.16 -15.97 -13.40
C LYS A 116 20.92 -17.26 -13.11
N ASP A 117 22.25 -17.20 -12.96
CA ASP A 117 23.08 -18.35 -12.60
C ASP A 117 22.72 -18.90 -11.20
N LYS A 118 22.59 -18.01 -10.21
CA LYS A 118 22.30 -18.42 -8.82
C LYS A 118 20.91 -19.02 -8.65
N ILE A 119 19.91 -18.53 -9.37
CA ILE A 119 18.53 -19.03 -9.33
C ILE A 119 18.43 -20.40 -10.01
N LYS A 120 19.08 -20.59 -11.15
CA LYS A 120 19.00 -21.85 -11.93
C LYS A 120 19.53 -23.05 -11.14
N ASN A 121 20.53 -22.83 -10.30
CA ASN A 121 21.28 -23.90 -9.64
C ASN A 121 20.83 -24.19 -8.20
N LYS A 122 20.00 -23.32 -7.59
CA LYS A 122 19.58 -23.47 -6.18
C LYS A 122 18.15 -22.95 -5.99
N ASN A 123 17.27 -23.75 -5.38
CA ASN A 123 15.95 -23.33 -4.88
C ASN A 123 16.05 -22.40 -3.65
N GLN A 124 16.99 -21.45 -3.67
CA GLN A 124 17.17 -20.48 -2.59
C GLN A 124 16.28 -19.25 -2.83
N PRO A 125 15.63 -18.71 -1.79
CA PRO A 125 14.84 -17.50 -1.94
C PRO A 125 15.74 -16.30 -2.28
N ILE A 126 15.21 -15.36 -3.08
CA ILE A 126 15.95 -14.16 -3.53
C ILE A 126 16.51 -13.35 -2.35
N SER A 127 15.79 -13.30 -1.23
CA SER A 127 16.26 -12.63 -0.01
C SER A 127 17.56 -13.22 0.54
N HIS A 128 17.75 -14.54 0.44
CA HIS A 128 19.00 -15.19 0.85
C HIS A 128 20.12 -14.87 -0.14
N ILE A 129 19.85 -14.98 -1.44
CA ILE A 129 20.86 -14.66 -2.48
C ILE A 129 21.33 -13.21 -2.31
N PHE A 130 20.39 -12.28 -2.07
CA PHE A 130 20.67 -10.88 -1.84
C PHE A 130 21.51 -10.63 -0.57
N ASN A 131 21.20 -11.32 0.54
CA ASN A 131 21.96 -11.19 1.77
C ASN A 131 23.43 -11.63 1.62
N ASN A 132 23.70 -12.64 0.79
CA ASN A 132 25.06 -13.10 0.55
C ASN A 132 25.91 -12.08 -0.22
N ILE A 133 25.28 -11.24 -1.05
CA ILE A 133 25.95 -10.21 -1.87
C ILE A 133 25.74 -8.80 -1.33
N LYS A 134 25.25 -8.66 -0.10
CA LYS A 134 24.78 -7.36 0.41
C LYS A 134 25.87 -6.28 0.40
N ASP A 135 27.13 -6.69 0.59
CA ASP A 135 28.28 -5.78 0.60
C ASP A 135 28.85 -5.51 -0.79
N GLU A 136 28.52 -6.34 -1.78
CA GLU A 136 28.97 -6.22 -3.17
C GLU A 136 27.91 -5.52 -4.06
N PHE A 137 26.63 -5.75 -3.77
CA PHE A 137 25.53 -5.20 -4.55
C PHE A 137 25.33 -3.71 -4.23
N PRO A 138 25.31 -2.82 -5.24
CA PRO A 138 25.45 -1.38 -5.00
C PRO A 138 24.21 -0.71 -4.39
N LYS A 139 23.06 -1.40 -4.26
CA LYS A 139 21.80 -0.82 -3.80
C LYS A 139 21.19 -1.59 -2.63
N SER A 140 20.25 -0.94 -1.93
CA SER A 140 19.47 -1.62 -0.90
C SER A 140 18.52 -2.67 -1.51
N ILE A 141 18.10 -3.64 -0.69
CA ILE A 141 17.08 -4.63 -1.08
C ILE A 141 15.78 -3.97 -1.55
N GLN A 142 15.40 -2.85 -0.95
CA GLN A 142 14.20 -2.11 -1.33
C GLN A 142 14.34 -1.50 -2.74
N THR A 143 15.51 -0.92 -3.02
CA THR A 143 15.82 -0.36 -4.33
C THR A 143 15.88 -1.46 -5.39
N PHE A 144 16.46 -2.62 -5.05
CA PHE A 144 16.49 -3.80 -5.90
C PHE A 144 15.08 -4.28 -6.25
N TYR A 145 14.18 -4.42 -5.27
CA TYR A 145 12.78 -4.80 -5.51
C TYR A 145 12.09 -3.78 -6.43
N ASN A 146 12.32 -2.49 -6.20
CA ASN A 146 11.79 -1.45 -7.09
C ASN A 146 12.32 -1.56 -8.53
N TYR A 147 13.54 -2.05 -8.73
CA TYR A 147 14.11 -2.28 -10.06
C TYR A 147 13.52 -3.52 -10.72
N VAL A 148 13.31 -4.61 -9.97
CA VAL A 148 12.62 -5.82 -10.44
C VAL A 148 11.18 -5.48 -10.87
N HIS A 149 10.41 -4.77 -10.03
CA HIS A 149 9.03 -4.35 -10.36
C HIS A 149 8.93 -3.46 -11.60
N LYS A 150 9.99 -2.72 -11.92
CA LYS A 150 10.06 -1.88 -13.14
C LYS A 150 10.55 -2.66 -14.37
N GLY A 151 10.90 -3.94 -14.23
CA GLY A 151 11.33 -4.81 -15.31
C GLY A 151 12.80 -4.70 -15.70
N TYR A 152 13.65 -4.07 -14.87
CA TYR A 152 15.09 -3.99 -15.17
C TYR A 152 15.84 -5.32 -14.94
N PHE A 153 15.28 -6.18 -14.09
CA PHE A 153 15.83 -7.51 -13.82
C PHE A 153 14.97 -8.59 -14.48
N SER A 154 15.28 -8.92 -15.73
CA SER A 154 14.46 -9.84 -16.55
C SER A 154 14.53 -11.30 -16.09
N SER A 155 15.57 -11.67 -15.35
CA SER A 155 15.75 -13.02 -14.82
C SER A 155 14.92 -13.29 -13.55
N ILE A 156 14.25 -12.28 -13.00
CA ILE A 156 13.54 -12.35 -11.72
C ILE A 156 12.11 -11.87 -11.90
N ASN A 157 11.15 -12.75 -11.59
CA ASN A 157 9.74 -12.39 -11.57
C ASN A 157 9.34 -11.87 -10.19
N ASP A 158 8.33 -11.00 -10.13
CA ASP A 158 7.82 -10.43 -8.87
C ASP A 158 7.39 -11.52 -7.85
N GLU A 159 6.88 -12.64 -8.34
CA GLU A 159 6.46 -13.79 -7.50
C GLU A 159 7.62 -14.44 -6.74
N MET A 160 8.86 -14.25 -7.22
CA MET A 160 10.06 -14.79 -6.57
C MET A 160 10.53 -13.94 -5.38
N LEU A 161 9.93 -12.75 -5.18
CA LEU A 161 10.29 -11.82 -4.12
C LEU A 161 9.47 -12.09 -2.86
N SER A 162 10.14 -12.40 -1.76
CA SER A 162 9.55 -12.84 -0.49
C SER A 162 8.56 -11.86 0.20
N ARG A 163 8.38 -10.64 -0.34
CA ARG A 163 7.44 -9.61 0.16
C ARG A 163 6.95 -8.65 -0.94
N ALA A 164 6.90 -9.07 -2.19
CA ALA A 164 6.45 -8.19 -3.29
C ALA A 164 5.03 -7.63 -3.05
N TYR A 165 4.13 -8.49 -2.57
CA TYR A 165 2.72 -8.14 -2.41
C TYR A 165 2.21 -8.50 -1.01
N SER A 166 1.40 -7.62 -0.44
CA SER A 166 0.54 -7.95 0.70
C SER A 166 -0.88 -8.17 0.16
N TYR A 167 -1.31 -9.44 0.13
CA TYR A 167 -2.67 -9.78 -0.29
C TYR A 167 -3.62 -9.52 0.87
N LYS A 168 -4.40 -8.43 0.78
CA LYS A 168 -5.55 -8.19 1.66
C LYS A 168 -6.83 -8.49 0.88
N PRO A 169 -7.51 -9.63 1.11
CA PRO A 169 -8.79 -9.87 0.48
C PRO A 169 -9.76 -8.74 0.84
N ARG A 170 -10.38 -8.14 -0.17
CA ARG A 170 -11.39 -7.10 0.05
C ARG A 170 -12.65 -7.77 0.63
N LYS A 171 -13.32 -7.08 1.56
CA LYS A 171 -14.62 -7.57 2.07
C LYS A 171 -15.59 -7.69 0.89
N ARG A 172 -16.06 -8.90 0.63
CA ARG A 172 -17.09 -9.17 -0.39
C ARG A 172 -18.43 -8.74 0.20
N THR A 173 -19.18 -7.92 -0.53
CA THR A 173 -20.45 -7.33 -0.07
C THR A 173 -21.58 -8.35 0.13
N ASN A 174 -21.42 -9.58 -0.38
CA ASN A 174 -22.47 -10.59 -0.42
C ASN A 174 -22.17 -11.85 0.41
N GLU A 175 -21.03 -11.89 1.11
CA GLU A 175 -20.70 -13.00 2.02
C GLU A 175 -21.07 -12.57 3.45
N LYS A 176 -22.01 -13.28 4.08
CA LYS A 176 -22.25 -13.10 5.52
C LYS A 176 -20.93 -13.42 6.22
N PRO A 177 -20.40 -12.53 7.07
CA PRO A 177 -19.16 -12.80 7.77
C PRO A 177 -19.31 -14.11 8.54
N THR A 178 -18.39 -15.05 8.33
CA THR A 178 -18.25 -16.19 9.23
C THR A 178 -18.09 -15.64 10.64
N ILE A 179 -18.89 -16.19 11.55
CA ILE A 179 -19.04 -15.74 12.93
C ILE A 179 -17.65 -15.60 13.56
N ARG A 180 -17.24 -14.36 13.85
CA ARG A 180 -15.98 -14.07 14.52
C ARG A 180 -16.12 -14.36 16.01
N PHE A 181 -15.01 -14.71 16.64
CA PHE A 181 -14.85 -15.33 17.97
C PHE A 181 -15.55 -14.67 19.18
N ASP A 182 -16.14 -13.47 19.06
CA ASP A 182 -16.77 -12.72 20.15
C ASP A 182 -18.30 -12.64 19.99
N ASN A 183 -18.96 -13.79 19.99
CA ASN A 183 -20.42 -13.83 20.02
C ASN A 183 -20.94 -13.47 21.42
N VAL A 184 -21.63 -12.33 21.54
CA VAL A 184 -22.42 -11.95 22.75
C VAL A 184 -23.35 -13.09 23.19
N ILE A 185 -23.80 -13.92 22.24
CA ILE A 185 -24.66 -15.10 22.46
C ILE A 185 -24.00 -16.17 23.34
N ARG A 186 -22.67 -16.23 23.44
CA ARG A 186 -21.94 -17.21 24.29
C ARG A 186 -21.85 -16.80 25.76
N PHE A 187 -22.16 -15.54 26.08
CA PHE A 187 -22.09 -15.05 27.46
C PHE A 187 -23.10 -15.83 28.33
N GLY A 188 -22.61 -16.51 29.37
CA GLY A 188 -23.43 -17.38 30.24
C GLY A 188 -23.82 -18.73 29.64
N ARG A 189 -23.23 -19.13 28.51
CA ARG A 189 -23.53 -20.39 27.79
C ARG A 189 -22.29 -21.23 27.49
N ILE A 190 -21.25 -21.11 28.32
CA ILE A 190 -20.05 -21.95 28.20
C ILE A 190 -20.19 -23.22 29.05
N LEU A 191 -19.39 -24.25 28.73
CA LEU A 191 -19.40 -25.54 29.46
C LEU A 191 -19.20 -25.36 30.98
N LYS A 192 -18.40 -24.35 31.39
CA LYS A 192 -18.22 -24.02 32.82
C LYS A 192 -19.52 -23.55 33.48
N ASP A 193 -20.37 -22.82 32.76
CA ASP A 193 -21.65 -22.34 33.29
C ASP A 193 -22.66 -23.49 33.37
N MET A 194 -22.66 -24.39 32.38
CA MET A 194 -23.46 -25.62 32.42
C MET A 194 -23.10 -26.50 33.62
N ASN A 195 -21.81 -26.72 33.88
CA ASN A 195 -21.38 -27.55 35.01
C ASN A 195 -21.85 -26.95 36.35
N LYS A 196 -21.73 -25.63 36.53
CA LYS A 196 -22.27 -24.93 37.72
C LYS A 196 -23.80 -25.07 37.83
N TYR A 197 -24.51 -25.01 36.72
CA TYR A 197 -25.96 -25.17 36.70
C TYR A 197 -26.38 -26.59 37.14
N ILE A 198 -25.68 -27.62 36.63
CA ILE A 198 -25.95 -29.03 36.97
C ILE A 198 -25.60 -29.33 38.42
N GLU A 199 -24.57 -28.69 38.99
CA GLU A 199 -24.25 -28.80 40.43
C GLU A 199 -25.42 -28.35 41.31
N ILE A 200 -26.16 -27.31 40.89
CA ILE A 200 -27.33 -26.78 41.61
C ILE A 200 -28.59 -27.59 41.28
N HIS A 201 -28.70 -28.09 40.05
CA HIS A 201 -29.86 -28.82 39.53
C HIS A 201 -29.44 -30.22 39.01
N PRO A 202 -29.19 -31.19 39.90
CA PRO A 202 -28.65 -32.50 39.50
C PRO A 202 -29.61 -33.34 38.65
N ASN A 203 -30.91 -33.05 38.69
CA ASN A 203 -31.94 -33.76 37.93
C ASN A 203 -32.32 -33.06 36.61
N SER A 204 -31.57 -32.05 36.18
CA SER A 204 -31.86 -31.33 34.95
C SER A 204 -31.81 -32.24 33.72
N ASN A 205 -32.74 -32.03 32.79
CA ASN A 205 -32.79 -32.80 31.55
C ASN A 205 -31.79 -32.24 30.53
N ILE A 206 -30.80 -33.07 30.18
CA ILE A 206 -29.74 -32.72 29.23
C ILE A 206 -29.99 -33.43 27.91
N VAL A 207 -30.08 -32.65 26.84
CA VAL A 207 -30.19 -33.12 25.46
C VAL A 207 -28.94 -32.73 24.69
N GLU A 208 -28.24 -33.72 24.15
CA GLU A 208 -27.07 -33.50 23.29
C GLU A 208 -27.52 -33.44 21.83
N MET A 209 -27.13 -32.38 21.12
CA MET A 209 -27.43 -32.19 19.70
C MET A 209 -26.16 -32.27 18.89
N ASP A 210 -26.19 -33.09 17.84
CA ASP A 210 -25.10 -33.22 16.88
C ASP A 210 -25.66 -33.30 15.45
N THR A 211 -24.79 -33.17 14.46
CA THR A 211 -25.14 -33.33 13.05
C THR A 211 -24.24 -34.37 12.38
N VAL A 212 -24.85 -35.46 11.90
CA VAL A 212 -24.16 -36.49 11.13
C VAL A 212 -24.12 -36.05 9.67
N MET A 213 -22.90 -35.81 9.20
CA MET A 213 -22.61 -35.36 7.85
C MET A 213 -22.42 -36.55 6.91
N GLY A 214 -23.20 -36.57 5.82
CA GLY A 214 -23.03 -37.51 4.71
C GLY A 214 -21.87 -37.11 3.77
N LYS A 215 -21.98 -37.49 2.50
CA LYS A 215 -20.98 -37.11 1.50
C LYS A 215 -20.95 -35.59 1.30
N PHE A 216 -19.84 -35.08 0.77
CA PHE A 216 -19.69 -33.64 0.53
C PHE A 216 -20.79 -33.08 -0.38
N GLU A 217 -21.16 -33.84 -1.42
CA GLU A 217 -22.17 -33.53 -2.42
C GLU A 217 -23.62 -33.53 -1.87
N ASP A 218 -23.86 -34.19 -0.74
CA ASP A 218 -25.20 -34.30 -0.17
C ASP A 218 -25.69 -32.94 0.33
N LYS A 219 -26.91 -32.58 -0.08
CA LYS A 219 -27.58 -31.33 0.34
C LYS A 219 -28.23 -31.42 1.71
N LYS A 220 -28.33 -32.62 2.28
CA LYS A 220 -29.00 -32.90 3.55
C LYS A 220 -28.04 -33.56 4.55
N CYS A 221 -28.30 -33.37 5.84
CA CYS A 221 -27.63 -34.05 6.93
C CYS A 221 -28.65 -34.54 7.96
N ILE A 222 -28.22 -35.39 8.87
CA ILE A 222 -29.08 -35.88 9.95
C ILE A 222 -28.74 -35.13 11.22
N MET A 223 -29.71 -34.40 11.77
CA MET A 223 -29.60 -33.81 13.10
C MET A 223 -30.06 -34.84 14.14
N THR A 224 -29.26 -35.04 15.16
CA THR A 224 -29.54 -35.98 16.24
C THR A 224 -29.84 -35.21 17.53
N LEU A 225 -30.79 -35.69 18.32
CA LEU A 225 -31.10 -35.20 19.66
C LEU A 225 -31.08 -36.39 20.60
N TYR A 226 -30.08 -36.44 21.48
CA TYR A 226 -29.87 -37.53 22.42
C TYR A 226 -30.22 -37.10 23.85
N PHE A 227 -31.23 -37.73 24.43
CA PHE A 227 -31.68 -37.48 25.80
C PHE A 227 -30.88 -38.34 26.77
N ARG A 228 -30.01 -37.73 27.59
CA ARG A 228 -29.11 -38.48 28.49
C ARG A 228 -29.84 -39.29 29.56
N ASN A 229 -30.99 -38.79 30.02
CA ASN A 229 -31.79 -39.41 31.09
C ASN A 229 -32.43 -40.75 30.66
N SER A 230 -32.94 -40.81 29.44
CA SER A 230 -33.77 -41.89 28.91
C SER A 230 -33.03 -42.72 27.86
N LYS A 231 -31.85 -42.25 27.41
CA LYS A 231 -31.08 -42.80 26.29
C LYS A 231 -31.88 -42.80 24.97
N LEU A 232 -32.94 -41.98 24.88
CA LEU A 232 -33.73 -41.79 23.67
C LEU A 232 -32.94 -40.95 22.66
N MET A 233 -32.89 -41.40 21.42
CA MET A 233 -32.26 -40.66 20.31
C MET A 233 -33.30 -40.36 19.24
N LEU A 234 -33.50 -39.08 18.94
CA LEU A 234 -34.33 -38.61 17.84
C LEU A 234 -33.44 -38.19 16.68
N MET A 235 -33.83 -38.54 15.45
CA MET A 235 -33.06 -38.23 14.24
C MET A 235 -33.95 -37.53 13.21
N PHE A 236 -33.51 -36.37 12.75
CA PHE A 236 -34.25 -35.54 11.79
C PHE A 236 -33.40 -35.27 10.55
N LEU A 237 -33.97 -35.50 9.37
CA LEU A 237 -33.32 -35.14 8.11
C LEU A 237 -33.52 -33.63 7.84
N ILE A 238 -32.43 -32.87 7.78
CA ILE A 238 -32.43 -31.41 7.60
C ILE A 238 -31.51 -30.98 6.45
N ASP A 239 -31.69 -29.76 5.94
CA ASP A 239 -30.75 -29.19 4.96
C ASP A 239 -29.41 -28.85 5.61
N LYS A 240 -28.33 -29.26 4.94
CA LYS A 240 -26.94 -29.05 5.35
C LYS A 240 -26.58 -27.55 5.41
N TYR A 241 -25.85 -27.15 6.46
CA TYR A 241 -25.36 -25.78 6.71
C TYR A 241 -26.45 -24.68 6.78
N LYS A 242 -27.69 -25.02 7.14
CA LYS A 242 -28.79 -24.05 7.30
C LYS A 242 -29.32 -24.01 8.74
N PRO A 243 -29.00 -22.97 9.53
CA PRO A 243 -29.51 -22.79 10.89
C PRO A 243 -31.05 -22.73 10.97
N ASP A 244 -31.71 -22.23 9.92
CA ASP A 244 -33.16 -22.18 9.83
C ASP A 244 -33.79 -23.58 9.86
N SER A 245 -33.12 -24.58 9.29
CA SER A 245 -33.60 -25.97 9.29
C SER A 245 -33.61 -26.56 10.70
N VAL A 246 -32.55 -26.31 11.48
CA VAL A 246 -32.47 -26.70 12.91
C VAL A 246 -33.57 -26.02 13.71
N SER A 247 -33.70 -24.69 13.53
CA SER A 247 -34.74 -23.90 14.21
C SER A 247 -36.15 -24.39 13.90
N ASN A 248 -36.40 -24.83 12.67
CA ASN A 248 -37.70 -25.38 12.26
C ASN A 248 -38.01 -26.72 12.94
N VAL A 249 -37.01 -27.57 13.21
CA VAL A 249 -37.23 -28.80 13.98
C VAL A 249 -37.64 -28.47 15.42
N PHE A 250 -36.91 -27.59 16.10
CA PHE A 250 -37.28 -27.18 17.47
C PHE A 250 -38.65 -26.50 17.54
N LYS A 251 -39.02 -25.67 16.54
CA LYS A 251 -40.36 -25.09 16.45
C LYS A 251 -41.45 -26.17 16.31
N LYS A 252 -41.20 -27.20 15.50
CA LYS A 252 -42.13 -28.34 15.34
C LYS A 252 -42.27 -29.11 16.65
N LEU A 253 -41.17 -29.45 17.31
CA LEU A 253 -41.15 -30.15 18.60
C LEU A 253 -41.91 -29.36 19.68
N ARG A 254 -41.64 -28.06 19.80
CA ARG A 254 -42.33 -27.18 20.75
C ARG A 254 -43.83 -27.07 20.47
N LYS A 255 -44.24 -27.09 19.20
CA LYS A 255 -45.66 -27.09 18.83
C LYS A 255 -46.35 -28.42 19.17
N GLN A 256 -45.66 -29.54 19.01
CA GLN A 256 -46.21 -30.88 19.26
C GLN A 256 -46.26 -31.24 20.75
N LEU A 257 -45.27 -30.81 21.53
CA LEU A 257 -45.14 -31.10 22.96
C LEU A 257 -45.82 -30.06 23.84
N GLU A 258 -46.27 -28.92 23.28
CA GLU A 258 -46.67 -27.73 24.03
C GLU A 258 -45.52 -27.09 24.82
N SER A 259 -45.67 -25.80 25.17
CA SER A 259 -44.52 -25.01 25.63
C SER A 259 -44.00 -25.41 27.02
N GLU A 260 -44.84 -25.93 27.91
CA GLU A 260 -44.41 -26.28 29.27
C GLU A 260 -43.66 -27.61 29.29
N ILE A 261 -44.18 -28.64 28.63
CA ILE A 261 -43.49 -29.93 28.52
C ILE A 261 -42.18 -29.77 27.76
N PHE A 262 -42.15 -28.93 26.70
CA PHE A 262 -40.93 -28.67 25.95
C PHE A 262 -39.82 -28.08 26.84
N LYS A 263 -40.14 -27.13 27.73
CA LYS A 263 -39.15 -26.54 28.66
C LYS A 263 -38.61 -27.58 29.64
N VAL A 264 -39.46 -28.47 30.13
CA VAL A 264 -39.05 -29.55 31.05
C VAL A 264 -38.16 -30.56 30.34
N LEU A 265 -38.49 -30.96 29.11
CA LEU A 265 -37.73 -31.97 28.36
C LEU A 265 -36.41 -31.43 27.79
N PHE A 266 -36.38 -30.18 27.35
CA PHE A 266 -35.22 -29.53 26.71
C PHE A 266 -34.66 -28.42 27.59
N GLU A 267 -34.45 -28.72 28.86
CA GLU A 267 -33.96 -27.77 29.86
C GLU A 267 -32.54 -27.29 29.53
N VAL A 268 -31.64 -28.23 29.20
CA VAL A 268 -30.28 -27.94 28.72
C VAL A 268 -30.07 -28.62 27.38
N ILE A 269 -29.74 -27.84 26.35
CA ILE A 269 -29.32 -28.36 25.04
C ILE A 269 -27.83 -28.12 24.89
N LEU A 270 -27.05 -29.19 24.81
CA LEU A 270 -25.61 -29.16 24.58
C LEU A 270 -25.33 -29.34 23.08
N THR A 271 -24.59 -28.41 22.50
CA THR A 271 -24.21 -28.43 21.09
C THR A 271 -22.71 -28.20 20.95
N ASP A 272 -22.15 -28.54 19.80
CA ASP A 272 -20.83 -28.07 19.42
C ASP A 272 -20.85 -26.57 19.02
N ASN A 273 -19.72 -26.08 18.56
CA ASN A 273 -19.52 -24.69 18.14
C ASN A 273 -19.79 -24.45 16.64
N GLY A 274 -20.40 -25.42 15.95
CA GLY A 274 -20.64 -25.42 14.51
C GLY A 274 -21.71 -24.44 14.03
#